data_AF-A5FHY8-F1
#
_entry.id   AF-A5FHY8-F1
#
_cell.length_a   1.000
_cell.length_b   1.000
_cell.length_c   1.000
_cell.angle_alpha   90.00
_cell.angle_beta   90.00
_cell.angle_gamma   90.00
#
_symmetry.space_group_name_H-M   'P 1'
#
loop_
_entity.id
_entity.type
_entity.pdbx_description
1 polymer ?
#
loop_
_entity_poly.entity_id
_entity_poly.type
_entity_poly.pdbx_seq_one_letter_code
_entity_poly.pdbx_strand_id
1 'polypeptide(L)'
;MEKNEMENEEKFRKLMCYYFKTLKSANKENVQYVAKVKFSSYYELGCAISEMLKLCVLGVDNDVHKISETDIKTTINLSLILEVVHQLFPLDAFEFLDEIDEMLLEKVQNLKE
;
A
#
# COMPACT_ATOMS: atom_id res chain seq x y z
N MET A 1 44.21 -14.85 -10.09
CA MET A 1 43.26 -13.76 -9.83
C MET A 1 42.08 -14.47 -9.20
N GLU A 2 42.00 -14.56 -7.87
CA GLU A 2 41.27 -15.69 -7.24
C GLU A 2 40.78 -15.47 -5.80
N LYS A 3 41.58 -14.91 -4.88
CA LYS A 3 41.14 -14.79 -3.47
C LYS A 3 40.46 -13.44 -3.13
N ASN A 4 41.02 -12.33 -3.63
CA ASN A 4 40.47 -10.99 -3.41
C ASN A 4 39.11 -10.77 -4.11
N GLU A 5 38.88 -11.43 -5.24
CA GLU A 5 37.63 -11.30 -6.00
C GLU A 5 36.48 -12.06 -5.32
N MET A 6 36.72 -13.29 -4.86
CA MET A 6 35.73 -14.04 -4.06
C MET A 6 35.42 -13.34 -2.73
N GLU A 7 36.43 -12.76 -2.05
CA GLU A 7 36.20 -12.04 -0.79
C GLU A 7 35.38 -10.76 -1.01
N ASN A 8 35.59 -10.08 -2.15
CA ASN A 8 34.78 -8.94 -2.57
C ASN A 8 33.34 -9.34 -2.95
N GLU A 9 33.15 -10.47 -3.62
CA GLU A 9 31.82 -11.00 -3.95
C GLU A 9 31.03 -11.37 -2.70
N GLU A 10 31.64 -12.02 -1.72
CA GLU A 10 30.97 -12.38 -0.47
C GLU A 10 30.59 -11.13 0.35
N LYS A 11 31.48 -10.13 0.41
CA LYS A 11 31.20 -8.82 1.02
C LYS A 11 30.05 -8.12 0.30
N PHE A 12 30.05 -8.12 -1.02
CA PHE A 12 28.98 -7.55 -1.84
C PHE A 12 27.64 -8.25 -1.57
N ARG A 13 27.60 -9.59 -1.54
CA ARG A 13 26.38 -10.34 -1.21
C ARG A 13 25.86 -10.03 0.19
N LYS A 14 26.75 -9.88 1.18
CA LYS A 14 26.37 -9.47 2.54
C LYS A 14 25.77 -8.06 2.55
N LEU A 15 26.36 -7.11 1.82
CA LEU A 15 25.82 -5.75 1.68
C LEU A 15 24.46 -5.76 0.99
N MET A 16 24.29 -6.56 -0.08
CA MET A 16 23.00 -6.71 -0.76
C MET A 16 21.93 -7.24 0.19
N CYS A 17 22.21 -8.32 0.94
CA CYS A 17 21.28 -8.84 1.94
C CYS A 17 21.01 -7.85 3.08
N TYR A 18 21.97 -6.98 3.40
CA TYR A 18 21.81 -5.98 4.45
C TYR A 18 20.86 -4.85 4.03
N TYR A 19 21.04 -4.31 2.83
CA TYR A 19 20.28 -3.15 2.34
C TYR A 19 18.95 -3.50 1.67
N PHE A 20 18.84 -4.63 0.95
CA PHE A 20 17.65 -4.97 0.16
C PHE A 20 16.70 -5.91 0.92
N LYS A 21 16.19 -5.47 2.07
CA LYS A 21 15.25 -6.25 2.91
C LYS A 21 13.78 -5.87 2.73
N THR A 22 13.52 -4.64 2.29
CA THR A 22 12.17 -4.06 2.21
C THR A 22 11.38 -4.65 1.04
N LEU A 23 12.02 -4.74 -0.13
CA LEU A 23 11.45 -5.28 -1.35
C LEU A 23 11.74 -6.78 -1.44
N LYS A 24 10.71 -7.58 -1.68
CA LYS A 24 10.82 -9.03 -1.91
C LYS A 24 10.39 -9.34 -3.33
N SER A 25 11.02 -10.33 -3.97
CA SER A 25 10.60 -10.80 -5.29
C SER A 25 9.14 -11.27 -5.21
N ALA A 26 8.29 -10.77 -6.11
CA ALA A 26 6.89 -11.17 -6.18
C ALA A 26 6.74 -12.65 -6.62
N ASN A 27 7.64 -13.12 -7.46
CA ASN A 27 7.71 -14.47 -8.01
C ASN A 27 9.17 -14.84 -8.35
N LYS A 28 9.44 -16.12 -8.63
CA LYS A 28 10.78 -16.61 -8.99
C LYS A 28 11.21 -16.20 -10.40
N GLU A 29 10.27 -15.80 -11.25
CA GLU A 29 10.49 -15.61 -12.69
C GLU A 29 10.42 -14.15 -13.16
N ASN A 30 9.88 -13.18 -12.40
CA ASN A 30 9.64 -11.83 -12.93
C ASN A 30 10.10 -10.63 -12.08
N VAL A 31 10.28 -9.55 -12.83
CA VAL A 31 10.84 -8.20 -12.60
C VAL A 31 10.08 -7.34 -11.56
N GLN A 32 9.18 -7.95 -10.77
CA GLN A 32 8.30 -7.21 -9.86
C GLN A 32 8.68 -7.48 -8.40
N TYR A 33 8.67 -6.40 -7.61
CA TYR A 33 8.96 -6.43 -6.19
C TYR A 33 7.71 -6.07 -5.37
N VAL A 34 7.56 -6.73 -4.22
CA VAL A 34 6.50 -6.46 -3.24
C VAL A 34 7.12 -5.89 -1.97
N ALA A 35 6.55 -4.81 -1.46
CA ALA A 35 6.73 -4.35 -0.10
C ALA A 35 5.52 -4.80 0.74
N LYS A 36 5.76 -5.32 1.95
CA LYS A 36 4.68 -5.68 2.88
C LYS A 36 4.45 -4.54 3.88
N VAL A 37 3.23 -4.02 3.91
CA VAL A 37 2.74 -3.15 4.98
C VAL A 37 1.97 -4.01 5.98
N LYS A 38 2.17 -3.79 7.28
CA LYS A 38 1.51 -4.55 8.34
C LYS A 38 0.58 -3.63 9.11
N PHE A 39 -0.66 -4.10 9.32
CA PHE A 39 -1.66 -3.44 10.14
C PHE A 39 -2.09 -4.41 11.25
N SER A 40 -2.39 -3.88 12.43
CA SER A 40 -2.89 -4.60 13.59
C SER A 40 -4.37 -4.99 13.47
N SER A 41 -5.13 -4.30 12.61
CA SER A 41 -6.56 -4.55 12.38
C SER A 41 -7.06 -3.92 11.06
N TYR A 42 -8.24 -4.34 10.59
CA TYR A 42 -8.94 -3.67 9.49
C TYR A 42 -9.29 -2.21 9.82
N TYR A 43 -9.49 -1.89 11.10
CA TYR A 43 -9.69 -0.52 11.55
C TYR A 43 -8.45 0.34 11.30
N GLU A 44 -7.26 -0.14 11.67
CA GLU A 44 -6.01 0.59 11.41
C GLU A 44 -5.75 0.76 9.90
N LEU A 45 -6.02 -0.28 9.11
CA LEU A 45 -5.97 -0.20 7.64
C LEU A 45 -6.93 0.89 7.13
N GLY A 46 -8.17 0.91 7.62
CA GLY A 46 -9.18 1.92 7.28
C GLY A 46 -8.75 3.34 7.66
N CYS A 47 -8.14 3.52 8.84
CA CYS A 47 -7.56 4.81 9.24
C CYS A 47 -6.48 5.26 8.26
N ALA A 48 -5.55 4.37 7.88
CA ALA A 48 -4.49 4.70 6.94
C ALA A 48 -5.04 5.12 5.56
N ILE A 49 -6.01 4.36 5.03
CA ILE A 49 -6.72 4.70 3.78
C ILE A 49 -7.40 6.06 3.91
N SER A 50 -8.11 6.31 5.01
CA SER A 50 -8.81 7.57 5.26
C SER A 50 -7.87 8.77 5.26
N GLU A 51 -6.73 8.68 5.96
CA GLU A 51 -5.75 9.77 6.00
C GLU A 51 -5.10 10.02 4.62
N MET A 52 -4.82 8.96 3.86
CA MET A 52 -4.32 9.10 2.47
C MET A 52 -5.35 9.78 1.56
N LEU A 53 -6.63 9.43 1.68
CA LEU A 53 -7.71 10.08 0.93
C LEU A 53 -7.90 11.55 1.34
N LYS A 54 -7.84 11.88 2.63
CA LYS A 54 -7.89 13.27 3.12
C LYS A 54 -6.74 14.10 2.53
N LEU A 55 -5.54 13.53 2.47
CA LEU A 55 -4.39 14.17 1.83
C LEU A 55 -4.65 14.43 0.34
N CYS A 56 -5.24 13.48 -0.37
CA CYS A 56 -5.64 13.66 -1.77
C CYS A 56 -6.66 14.78 -1.95
N VAL A 57 -7.70 14.83 -1.11
CA VAL A 57 -8.72 15.89 -1.14
C VAL A 57 -8.08 17.26 -0.90
N LEU A 58 -7.27 17.41 0.14
CA LEU A 58 -6.53 18.65 0.41
C LEU A 58 -5.59 19.03 -0.74
N GLY A 59 -4.97 18.05 -1.39
CA GLY A 59 -4.09 18.28 -2.54
C GLY A 59 -4.83 18.83 -3.75
N VAL A 60 -6.05 18.32 -4.01
CA VAL A 60 -6.92 18.81 -5.08
C VAL A 60 -7.44 20.21 -4.76
N ASP A 61 -7.95 20.44 -3.54
CA ASP A 61 -8.55 21.70 -3.11
C ASP A 61 -7.55 22.88 -3.12
N ASN A 62 -6.29 22.60 -2.78
CA ASN A 62 -5.23 23.60 -2.77
C ASN A 62 -4.51 23.74 -4.12
N ASP A 63 -5.01 23.09 -5.17
CA ASP A 63 -4.43 23.11 -6.52
C ASP A 63 -2.92 22.84 -6.48
N VAL A 64 -2.49 21.84 -5.70
CA VAL A 64 -1.07 21.51 -5.47
C VAL A 64 -0.35 21.18 -6.78
N HIS A 65 -1.10 20.85 -7.83
CA HIS A 65 -0.60 20.67 -9.19
C HIS A 65 -0.21 21.98 -9.92
N LYS A 66 -0.73 23.15 -9.50
CA LYS A 66 -0.34 24.47 -10.03
C LYS A 66 0.82 25.11 -9.28
N ILE A 67 1.14 24.63 -8.08
CA ILE A 67 2.27 25.11 -7.29
C ILE A 67 3.53 24.35 -7.73
N SER A 68 4.08 24.67 -8.92
CA SER A 68 5.53 24.74 -9.18
C SER A 68 5.86 24.76 -10.68
N GLU A 69 5.96 25.96 -11.27
CA GLU A 69 7.00 26.17 -12.29
C GLU A 69 8.35 26.54 -11.63
N THR A 70 8.34 26.90 -10.34
CA THR A 70 9.54 27.39 -9.62
C THR A 70 9.95 26.60 -8.37
N ASP A 71 9.08 25.78 -7.76
CA ASP A 71 9.35 25.07 -6.49
C ASP A 71 9.05 23.57 -6.53
N ILE A 72 9.91 22.79 -7.21
CA ILE A 72 9.84 21.32 -7.36
C ILE A 72 9.80 20.56 -6.01
N LYS A 73 10.10 21.23 -4.88
CA LYS A 73 10.27 20.59 -3.56
C LYS A 73 8.97 20.27 -2.81
N THR A 74 7.81 20.73 -3.25
CA THR A 74 6.56 20.61 -2.47
C THR A 74 5.39 19.94 -3.19
N THR A 75 5.57 19.49 -4.42
CA THR A 75 4.49 18.88 -5.19
C THR A 75 4.22 17.44 -4.72
N ILE A 76 3.05 17.22 -4.12
CA ILE A 76 2.60 15.87 -3.74
C ILE A 76 2.04 15.18 -4.99
N ASN A 77 2.57 14.00 -5.33
CA ASN A 77 2.01 13.20 -6.43
C ASN A 77 0.76 12.45 -5.96
N LEU A 78 -0.40 13.08 -6.11
CA LEU A 78 -1.70 12.52 -5.72
C LEU A 78 -2.02 11.22 -6.47
N SER A 79 -1.59 11.10 -7.73
CA SER A 79 -1.81 9.89 -8.54
C SER A 79 -1.14 8.66 -7.92
N LEU A 80 0.09 8.82 -7.42
CA LEU A 80 0.82 7.73 -6.77
C LEU A 80 0.15 7.31 -5.45
N ILE A 81 -0.36 8.28 -4.68
CA ILE A 81 -1.07 8.00 -3.42
C ILE A 81 -2.37 7.23 -3.70
N LEU A 82 -3.13 7.66 -4.71
CA LEU A 82 -4.36 6.98 -5.10
C LEU A 82 -4.12 5.54 -5.58
N GLU A 83 -3.00 5.28 -6.27
CA GLU A 83 -2.61 3.92 -6.66
C GLU A 83 -2.33 3.03 -5.44
N VAL A 84 -1.66 3.57 -4.41
CA VAL A 84 -1.42 2.85 -3.15
C VAL A 84 -2.72 2.63 -2.38
N VAL A 85 -3.60 3.63 -2.31
CA VAL A 85 -4.93 3.51 -1.70
C VAL A 85 -5.72 2.40 -2.37
N HIS A 86 -5.73 2.36 -3.70
CA HIS A 86 -6.42 1.32 -4.46
C HIS A 86 -5.88 -0.09 -4.15
N GLN A 87 -4.56 -0.26 -4.03
CA GLN A 87 -3.96 -1.54 -3.65
C GLN A 87 -4.27 -1.97 -2.21
N LEU A 88 -4.55 -1.02 -1.31
CA LEU A 88 -4.86 -1.27 0.09
C LEU A 88 -6.36 -1.45 0.36
N PHE A 89 -7.21 -1.07 -0.59
CA PHE A 89 -8.66 -1.05 -0.41
C PHE A 89 -9.21 -2.48 -0.27
N PRO A 90 -9.80 -2.85 0.89
CA PRO A 90 -10.19 -4.23 1.15
C PRO A 90 -11.59 -4.54 0.58
N LEU A 91 -11.74 -4.46 -0.74
CA LEU A 91 -13.05 -4.57 -1.41
C LEU A 91 -13.79 -5.87 -1.07
N ASP A 92 -13.09 -7.01 -1.12
CA ASP A 92 -13.67 -8.32 -0.78
C ASP A 92 -14.19 -8.39 0.67
N ALA A 93 -13.54 -7.67 1.59
CA ALA A 93 -14.00 -7.61 2.98
C ALA A 93 -15.27 -6.77 3.12
N PHE A 94 -15.46 -5.75 2.27
CA PHE A 94 -16.70 -4.98 2.22
C PHE A 94 -17.84 -5.79 1.62
N GLU A 95 -17.59 -6.54 0.53
CA GLU A 95 -18.58 -7.47 -0.04
C GLU A 95 -19.06 -8.49 1.02
N PHE A 96 -18.14 -9.05 1.80
CA PHE A 96 -18.49 -9.94 2.91
C PHE A 96 -19.32 -9.27 4.02
N LEU A 97 -19.11 -7.98 4.28
CA LEU A 97 -19.92 -7.24 5.25
C LEU A 97 -21.36 -7.04 4.75
N ASP A 98 -21.54 -6.81 3.45
CA ASP A 98 -22.87 -6.70 2.85
C ASP A 98 -23.62 -8.04 2.96
N GLU A 99 -22.97 -9.17 2.68
CA GLU A 99 -23.56 -10.51 2.87
C GLU A 99 -24.00 -10.75 4.33
N ILE A 100 -23.20 -10.31 5.32
CA ILE A 100 -23.57 -10.40 6.73
C ILE A 100 -24.82 -9.56 7.04
N ASP A 101 -24.89 -8.34 6.51
CA ASP A 101 -26.02 -7.44 6.74
C ASP A 101 -27.32 -8.03 6.18
N GLU A 102 -27.28 -8.58 4.96
CA GLU A 102 -28.41 -9.28 4.34
C GLU A 102 -28.89 -10.45 5.20
N MET A 103 -27.97 -11.32 5.64
CA MET A 103 -28.30 -12.46 6.51
C MET A 103 -28.91 -12.04 7.86
N LEU A 104 -28.49 -10.90 8.41
CA LEU A 104 -29.05 -10.35 9.64
C LEU A 104 -30.46 -9.80 9.41
N LEU A 105 -30.68 -9.10 8.31
CA LEU A 105 -31.99 -8.54 7.94
C LEU A 105 -33.03 -9.65 7.71
N GLU A 106 -32.68 -10.71 6.99
CA GLU A 106 -33.56 -11.88 6.77
C GLU A 106 -33.94 -12.55 8.09
N LYS A 107 -32.98 -12.75 9.00
CA LYS A 107 -33.26 -13.30 10.34
C LYS A 107 -34.21 -12.43 11.15
N VAL A 108 -34.05 -11.11 11.10
CA VAL A 108 -34.92 -10.17 11.81
C VAL A 108 -36.34 -10.18 11.25
N GLN A 109 -36.51 -10.36 9.93
CA GLN A 109 -37.82 -10.48 9.30
C GLN A 109 -38.52 -11.80 9.69
N ASN A 110 -37.80 -12.91 9.66
CA ASN A 110 -38.33 -14.23 10.04
C ASN A 110 -38.67 -14.37 11.54
N LEU A 111 -38.13 -13.49 12.40
CA LEU A 111 -38.49 -13.42 13.82
C LEU A 111 -39.75 -12.59 14.11
N LYS A 112 -40.27 -11.86 13.11
CA LYS A 112 -41.47 -11.02 13.22
C LYS A 112 -42.72 -11.69 12.64
N GLU A 113 -42.59 -12.82 11.97
CA GLU A 113 -43.68 -13.71 11.53
C GLU A 113 -43.96 -14.81 12.56
#